data_AF-A0A2D6N9C9-F1
#
_entry.id   AF-A0A2D6N9C9-F1
#
_cell.length_a   1.000
_cell.length_b   1.000
_cell.length_c   1.000
_cell.angle_alpha   90.00
_cell.angle_beta   90.00
_cell.angle_gamma   90.00
#
_symmetry.space_group_name_H-M   'P 1'
#
loop_
_entity.id
_entity.type
_entity.pdbx_description
1 polymer ?
#
loop_
_entity_poly.entity_id
_entity_poly.type
_entity_poly.pdbx_seq_one_letter_code
_entity_poly.pdbx_strand_id
1 'polypeptide(L)'
;MLTTDPNDNNDNPDIPMGEGVFIQAIVEDLSAEKDENTALRKALLALVYLTSDDVSLATSAFVEWILMRFPPISERFHNHRQRFIRNEHIMRARSNNKVELLVREDLLHD
;
A
#
# COMPACT_ATOMS: atom_id res chain seq x y z
N MET A 1 -14.93 -50.38 -2.40
CA MET A 1 -14.20 -49.47 -1.50
C MET A 1 -13.62 -48.35 -2.36
N LEU A 2 -14.29 -47.20 -2.41
CA LEU A 2 -13.74 -45.96 -2.93
C LEU A 2 -13.69 -45.01 -1.74
N THR A 3 -12.48 -44.61 -1.33
CA THR A 3 -12.28 -43.53 -0.37
C THR A 3 -11.73 -42.34 -1.13
N THR A 4 -12.56 -41.31 -1.27
CA THR A 4 -12.21 -39.97 -1.73
C THR A 4 -11.64 -39.17 -0.55
N ASP A 5 -10.40 -38.67 -0.72
CA ASP A 5 -9.80 -37.38 -0.28
C ASP A 5 -10.00 -36.88 1.18
N PRO A 6 -9.30 -35.82 1.68
CA PRO A 6 -8.34 -34.89 1.05
C PRO A 6 -7.07 -34.63 1.90
N ASN A 7 -6.04 -34.01 1.33
CA ASN A 7 -5.27 -33.02 2.10
C ASN A 7 -4.74 -31.93 1.16
N ASP A 8 -5.61 -30.96 0.94
CA ASP A 8 -5.39 -29.72 0.23
C ASP A 8 -4.63 -28.77 1.17
N ASN A 9 -3.30 -28.90 1.22
CA ASN A 9 -2.43 -27.95 1.89
C ASN A 9 -2.22 -26.75 0.96
N ASN A 10 -3.20 -25.87 0.92
CA ASN A 10 -3.06 -24.54 0.32
C ASN A 10 -3.34 -23.52 1.41
N ASP A 11 -2.36 -23.35 2.31
CA ASP A 11 -2.27 -22.24 3.26
C ASP A 11 -2.06 -20.93 2.47
N ASN A 12 -3.11 -20.48 1.80
CA ASN A 12 -3.21 -19.12 1.29
C ASN A 12 -3.92 -18.32 2.39
N PRO A 13 -3.31 -17.28 2.97
CA PRO A 13 -3.99 -16.49 3.98
C PRO A 13 -5.23 -15.88 3.33
N ASP A 14 -6.40 -16.37 3.73
CA ASP A 14 -7.71 -15.92 3.28
C ASP A 14 -7.82 -14.42 3.55
N ILE A 15 -7.54 -13.61 2.52
CA ILE A 15 -7.97 -12.22 2.51
C ILE A 15 -9.50 -12.30 2.54
N PRO A 16 -10.18 -11.76 3.58
CA PRO A 16 -11.63 -11.86 3.68
C PRO A 16 -12.24 -11.37 2.37
N MET A 17 -13.06 -12.21 1.72
CA MET A 17 -13.55 -11.98 0.35
C MET A 17 -14.12 -10.57 0.09
N GLY A 18 -14.60 -9.88 1.13
CA GLY A 18 -15.10 -8.50 1.04
C GLY A 18 -14.02 -7.43 0.85
N GLU A 19 -12.85 -7.57 1.45
CA GLU A 19 -11.79 -6.55 1.40
C GLU A 19 -11.10 -6.52 0.03
N GLY A 20 -10.82 -7.68 -0.56
CA GLY A 20 -10.20 -7.76 -1.89
C GLY A 20 -11.06 -7.14 -2.99
N VAL A 21 -12.37 -7.38 -2.95
CA VAL A 21 -13.35 -6.80 -3.88
C VAL A 21 -13.45 -5.28 -3.71
N PHE A 22 -13.41 -4.80 -2.46
CA PHE A 22 -13.44 -3.37 -2.16
C PHE A 22 -12.19 -2.64 -2.67
N ILE A 23 -10.98 -3.18 -2.43
CA ILE A 23 -9.73 -2.62 -2.97
C ILE A 23 -9.77 -2.54 -4.49
N GLN A 24 -10.24 -3.60 -5.15
CA GLN A 24 -10.33 -3.64 -6.60
C GLN A 24 -11.27 -2.54 -7.13
N ALA A 25 -12.43 -2.36 -6.52
CA ALA A 25 -13.37 -1.30 -6.90
C ALA A 25 -12.78 0.11 -6.70
N ILE A 26 -12.04 0.34 -5.60
CA ILE A 26 -11.35 1.62 -5.38
C ILE A 26 -10.27 1.85 -6.42
N VAL A 27 -9.46 0.84 -6.74
CA VAL A 27 -8.39 0.95 -7.74
C VAL A 27 -8.97 1.31 -9.11
N GLU A 28 -10.08 0.69 -9.50
CA GLU A 28 -10.79 1.00 -10.74
C GLU A 28 -11.33 2.44 -10.74
N ASP A 29 -11.98 2.88 -9.66
CA ASP A 29 -12.49 4.25 -9.53
C ASP A 29 -11.37 5.30 -9.55
N LEU A 30 -10.27 5.06 -8.82
CA LEU A 30 -9.10 5.95 -8.81
C LEU A 30 -8.38 6.00 -10.16
N SER A 31 -8.36 4.89 -10.91
CA SER A 31 -7.75 4.85 -12.24
C SER A 31 -8.58 5.56 -13.29
N ALA A 32 -9.91 5.65 -13.08
CA ALA A 32 -10.83 6.37 -13.95
C ALA A 32 -10.90 7.88 -13.64
N GLU A 33 -10.49 8.29 -12.44
CA GLU A 33 -10.55 9.67 -11.98
C GLU A 33 -9.51 10.55 -12.70
N LYS A 34 -9.97 11.63 -13.33
CA LYS A 34 -9.12 12.53 -14.13
C LYS A 34 -8.66 13.76 -13.35
N ASP A 35 -9.42 14.15 -12.33
CA ASP A 35 -9.08 15.27 -11.47
C ASP A 35 -8.15 14.82 -10.34
N GLU A 36 -6.91 15.31 -10.34
CA GLU A 36 -5.88 14.92 -9.36
C GLU A 36 -6.33 15.16 -7.91
N ASN A 37 -7.01 16.28 -7.63
CA ASN A 37 -7.45 16.61 -6.27
C ASN A 37 -8.54 15.65 -5.79
N THR A 38 -9.46 15.28 -6.67
CA THR A 38 -10.54 14.35 -6.40
C THR A 38 -9.97 12.94 -6.20
N ALA A 39 -9.03 12.53 -7.05
CA ALA A 39 -8.35 11.25 -6.94
C ALA A 39 -7.58 11.15 -5.59
N LEU A 40 -6.86 12.21 -5.20
CA LEU A 40 -6.15 12.26 -3.91
C LEU A 40 -7.11 12.18 -2.72
N ARG A 41 -8.25 12.88 -2.77
CA ARG A 41 -9.27 12.82 -1.70
C ARG A 41 -9.86 11.43 -1.58
N LYS A 42 -10.20 10.79 -2.70
CA LYS A 42 -10.70 9.41 -2.75
C LYS A 42 -9.66 8.42 -2.19
N ALA A 43 -8.40 8.54 -2.59
CA ALA A 43 -7.32 7.70 -2.10
C ALA A 43 -7.10 7.86 -0.59
N LEU A 44 -7.17 9.09 -0.07
CA LEU A 44 -7.08 9.36 1.35
C LEU A 44 -8.25 8.77 2.13
N LEU A 45 -9.49 8.92 1.63
CA LEU A 45 -10.68 8.34 2.25
C LEU A 45 -10.61 6.81 2.29
N ALA A 46 -10.13 6.19 1.21
CA ALA A 46 -9.90 4.75 1.16
C ALA A 46 -8.85 4.31 2.20
N LEU A 47 -7.74 5.02 2.33
CA LEU A 47 -6.74 4.75 3.38
C LEU A 47 -7.32 4.87 4.79
N VAL A 48 -8.10 5.92 5.06
CA VAL A 48 -8.75 6.11 6.37
C VAL A 48 -9.67 4.93 6.67
N TYR A 49 -10.52 4.55 5.71
CA TYR A 49 -11.42 3.41 5.86
C TYR A 49 -10.67 2.09 6.10
N LEU A 50 -9.60 1.83 5.35
CA LEU A 50 -8.81 0.61 5.49
C LEU A 50 -7.97 0.55 6.78
N THR A 51 -7.80 1.68 7.48
CA THR A 51 -7.06 1.74 8.75
C THR A 51 -7.97 1.82 9.97
N SER A 52 -9.29 1.98 9.80
CA SER A 52 -10.21 2.12 10.93
C SER A 52 -10.47 0.82 11.69
N ASP A 53 -10.35 -0.32 11.00
CA ASP A 53 -10.72 -1.64 11.52
C ASP A 53 -9.51 -2.55 11.84
N ASP A 54 -8.28 -2.00 11.80
CA ASP A 54 -6.95 -2.62 11.95
C ASP A 54 -6.17 -2.74 10.61
N VAL A 55 -4.84 -2.75 10.68
CA VAL A 55 -3.96 -2.78 9.49
C VAL A 55 -3.98 -4.20 8.89
N SER A 56 -4.83 -4.40 7.89
CA SER A 56 -4.97 -5.68 7.19
C SER A 56 -3.98 -5.83 6.03
N LEU A 57 -3.90 -7.05 5.47
CA LEU A 57 -3.18 -7.33 4.23
C LEU A 57 -3.70 -6.47 3.07
N ALA A 58 -5.00 -6.15 3.05
CA ALA A 58 -5.61 -5.30 2.04
C ALA A 58 -5.11 -3.85 2.14
N THR A 59 -4.95 -3.35 3.37
CA THR A 59 -4.37 -2.03 3.64
C THR A 59 -2.93 -1.95 3.13
N SER A 60 -2.12 -2.97 3.39
CA SER A 60 -0.74 -3.07 2.89
C SER A 60 -0.68 -3.09 1.35
N ALA A 61 -1.52 -3.93 0.71
CA ALA A 61 -1.59 -4.03 -0.73
C ALA A 61 -2.03 -2.71 -1.40
N PHE A 62 -2.98 -1.99 -0.78
CA PHE A 62 -3.44 -0.70 -1.27
C PHE A 62 -2.36 0.39 -1.16
N VAL A 63 -1.64 0.44 -0.04
CA VAL A 63 -0.51 1.35 0.15
C VAL A 63 0.58 1.08 -0.89
N GLU A 64 0.92 -0.18 -1.13
CA GLU A 64 1.88 -0.56 -2.17
C GLU A 64 1.42 -0.09 -3.56
N TRP A 65 0.16 -0.33 -3.90
CA TRP A 65 -0.40 0.12 -5.18
C TRP A 65 -0.33 1.65 -5.33
N ILE A 66 -0.68 2.42 -4.28
CA ILE A 66 -0.61 3.88 -4.29
C ILE A 66 0.82 4.36 -4.57
N LEU A 67 1.81 3.78 -3.89
CA LEU A 67 3.21 4.19 -4.04
C LEU A 67 3.79 3.81 -5.40
N MET A 68 3.29 2.74 -6.02
CA MET A 68 3.86 2.19 -7.25
C MET A 68 3.14 2.58 -8.54
N ARG A 69 1.82 2.78 -8.48
CA ARG A 69 0.97 2.84 -9.69
C ARG A 69 0.04 4.03 -9.74
N PHE A 70 -0.24 4.69 -8.62
CA PHE A 70 -1.14 5.86 -8.61
C PHE A 70 -0.36 7.13 -8.97
N PRO A 71 -0.50 7.72 -10.18
CA PRO A 71 0.38 8.79 -10.66
C PRO A 71 0.51 9.99 -9.70
N PRO A 72 -0.57 10.51 -9.08
CA PRO A 72 -0.49 11.67 -8.18
C PRO A 72 0.52 11.53 -7.03
N ILE A 73 0.75 10.29 -6.60
CA ILE A 73 1.68 9.95 -5.50
C ILE A 73 2.95 9.31 -6.07
N SER A 74 2.79 8.25 -6.85
CA SER A 74 3.89 7.42 -7.32
C SER A 74 4.97 8.22 -8.06
N GLU A 75 4.62 9.25 -8.85
CA GLU A 75 5.58 10.08 -9.57
C GLU A 75 6.52 10.85 -8.64
N ARG A 76 6.01 11.28 -7.48
CA ARG A 76 6.77 12.04 -6.48
C ARG A 76 7.76 11.17 -5.71
N PHE A 77 7.55 9.85 -5.72
CA PHE A 77 8.34 8.89 -4.96
C PHE A 77 9.18 7.96 -5.83
N HIS A 78 9.32 8.22 -7.15
CA HIS A 78 10.08 7.35 -8.08
C HIS A 78 11.43 6.86 -7.54
N ASN A 79 12.19 7.72 -6.86
CA ASN A 79 13.51 7.39 -6.30
C ASN A 79 13.45 6.58 -4.99
N HIS A 80 12.29 6.47 -4.36
CA HIS A 80 12.09 5.85 -3.05
C HIS A 80 11.11 4.68 -3.08
N ARG A 81 10.47 4.39 -4.23
CA ARG A 81 9.52 3.30 -4.42
C ARG A 81 10.02 1.96 -3.90
N GLN A 82 11.24 1.56 -4.27
CA GLN A 82 11.85 0.29 -3.81
C GLN A 82 12.09 0.25 -2.29
N ARG A 83 12.33 1.40 -1.65
CA ARG A 83 12.68 1.49 -0.24
C ARG A 83 11.48 1.28 0.66
N PHE A 84 10.33 1.87 0.30
CA PHE A 84 9.06 1.62 0.99
C PHE A 84 8.65 0.15 0.93
N ILE A 85 8.87 -0.52 -0.21
CA ILE A 85 8.57 -1.95 -0.39
C ILE A 85 9.49 -2.84 0.44
N ARG A 86 10.72 -2.41 0.70
CA ARG A 86 11.72 -3.17 1.47
C ARG A 86 11.61 -3.00 2.99
N ASN A 87 10.55 -2.35 3.48
CA ASN A 87 10.39 -2.01 4.91
C ASN A 87 11.57 -1.21 5.48
N GLU A 88 12.24 -0.41 4.65
CA GLU A 88 13.30 0.48 5.13
C GLU A 88 12.68 1.58 5.99
N HIS A 89 13.26 1.85 7.16
CA HIS A 89 12.77 2.91 8.06
C HIS A 89 13.03 4.29 7.44
N ILE A 90 11.98 4.89 6.87
CA ILE A 90 12.05 6.21 6.27
C ILE A 90 11.63 7.28 7.29
N MET A 91 12.47 8.29 7.48
CA MET A 91 12.25 9.42 8.38
C MET A 91 12.08 10.72 7.60
N ARG A 92 11.24 11.62 8.10
CA ARG A 92 11.08 12.96 7.53
C ARG A 92 12.15 13.90 8.07
N ALA A 93 12.95 14.46 7.19
CA ALA A 93 13.93 15.50 7.50
C ALA A 93 13.56 16.82 6.82
N ARG A 94 14.18 17.91 7.28
CA ARG A 94 14.07 19.22 6.65
C ARG A 94 15.48 19.73 6.36
N SER A 95 15.78 19.91 5.08
CA SER A 95 17.07 20.45 4.60
C SER A 95 16.78 21.59 3.63
N ASN A 96 17.47 22.73 3.78
CA ASN A 96 17.32 23.90 2.89
C ASN A 96 15.86 24.32 2.63
N ASN A 97 15.04 24.30 3.69
CA ASN A 97 13.61 24.62 3.64
C ASN A 97 12.75 23.68 2.77
N LYS A 98 13.30 22.55 2.31
CA LYS A 98 12.60 21.45 1.64
C LYS A 98 12.41 20.30 2.61
N VAL A 99 11.30 19.60 2.47
CA VAL A 99 11.04 18.35 3.18
C VAL A 99 11.71 17.23 2.39
N GLU A 100 12.57 16.48 3.05
CA GLU A 100 13.30 15.35 2.48
C GLU A 100 12.99 14.08 3.26
N LEU A 101 13.12 12.92 2.61
CA LEU A 101 12.97 11.62 3.24
C LEU A 101 14.34 10.97 3.37
N LEU A 102 14.74 10.64 4.60
CA LEU A 102 15.98 9.96 4.90
C LEU A 102 15.70 8.48 5.18
N VAL A 103 16.61 7.62 4.77
CA VAL A 103 16.59 6.21 5.15
C VAL A 103 17.44 6.05 6.39
N ARG A 104 16.92 5.37 7.41
CA ARG A 104 17.64 5.06 8.65
C ARG A 104 18.62 3.90 8.41
N GLU A 105 19.69 4.13 7.64
CA GLU A 105 20.82 3.20 7.55
C GLU A 105 21.96 3.58 8.52
N ASP A 106 22.02 4.83 9.01
CA ASP A 106 23.20 5.37 9.73
C ASP A 106 23.11 5.37 11.28
N LEU A 107 22.22 4.57 11.89
CA LEU A 107 22.14 4.48 13.36
C LEU A 107 22.50 3.09 13.92
N LEU A 108 23.10 2.23 13.08
CA LEU A 108 23.70 0.96 13.49
C LEU A 108 25.23 1.04 13.39
N HIS A 109 25.82 2.00 14.10
CA HIS A 109 27.20 1.92 14.53
C HIS A 109 27.23 2.01 16.05
N ASP A 110 27.29 0.83 16.67
CA ASP A 110 28.06 0.54 17.89
C ASP A 110 28.51 -0.92 17.82
#